data_AF-A0A1F7HIM6-F1
#
_entry.id   AF-A0A1F7HIM6-F1
#
_cell.length_a   1.000
_cell.length_b   1.000
_cell.length_c   1.000
_cell.angle_alpha   90.00
_cell.angle_beta   90.00
_cell.angle_gamma   90.00
#
_symmetry.space_group_name_H-M   'P 1'
#
loop_
_entity.id
_entity.type
_entity.pdbx_description
1 polymer ?
#
loop_
_entity_poly.entity_id
_entity_poly.type
_entity_poly.pdbx_seq_one_letter_code
_entity_poly.pdbx_strand_id
1 'polypeptide(L)'
;MINIQGTAIIRNRGQLTIPEKVREALDWAKPSAVVSITTSKDEIIIKPYAEKVDWDQIEKDIRKLRAYKGVQGSMSEFIAEDRYRH
;
A
#
# COMPACT_ATOMS: atom_id res chain seq x y z
N MET A 1 -23.96 12.30 16.74
CA MET A 1 -22.70 12.56 16.02
C MET A 1 -21.86 13.50 16.88
N ILE A 2 -20.64 13.09 17.25
CA ILE A 2 -19.75 13.94 18.03
C ILE A 2 -18.94 14.78 17.03
N ASN A 3 -19.10 16.09 17.06
CA ASN A 3 -18.36 17.01 16.20
C ASN A 3 -17.14 17.52 16.98
N ILE A 4 -15.98 16.90 16.75
CA ILE A 4 -14.73 17.25 17.43
C ILE A 4 -13.95 18.16 16.49
N GLN A 5 -13.88 19.44 16.85
CA GLN A 5 -13.13 20.45 16.10
C GLN A 5 -11.76 20.67 16.73
N GLY A 6 -10.74 20.79 15.89
CA GLY A 6 -9.38 21.13 16.30
C GLY A 6 -8.71 21.97 15.22
N THR A 7 -8.01 23.02 15.64
CA THR A 7 -7.21 23.84 14.75
C THR A 7 -5.76 23.36 14.82
N ALA A 8 -5.11 23.23 13.67
CA ALA A 8 -3.70 22.87 13.58
C ALA A 8 -2.98 23.80 12.59
N ILE A 9 -1.69 24.02 12.85
CA ILE A 9 -0.82 24.82 11.98
C ILE A 9 -0.01 23.86 11.11
N ILE A 10 0.03 24.13 9.81
CA ILE A 10 0.92 23.42 8.88
C ILE A 10 2.36 23.90 9.16
N ARG A 11 3.22 22.97 9.56
CA ARG A 11 4.62 23.25 9.87
C ARG A 11 5.47 23.27 8.60
N ASN A 12 6.72 23.69 8.75
CA ASN A 12 7.72 23.61 7.69
C ASN A 12 7.75 22.21 7.07
N ARG A 13 7.89 22.14 5.74
CA ARG A 13 7.81 20.90 4.93
C ARG A 13 6.39 20.30 4.80
N GLY A 14 5.34 21.07 5.04
CA GLY A 14 3.96 20.63 4.80
C GLY A 14 3.44 19.60 5.81
N GLN A 15 4.07 19.49 6.99
CA GLN A 15 3.65 18.56 8.02
C GLN A 15 2.42 19.10 8.77
N LEU A 16 1.34 18.32 8.81
CA LEU A 16 0.15 18.59 9.60
C LEU A 16 0.09 17.65 10.80
N THR A 17 0.06 18.22 12.01
CA THR A 17 -0.10 17.44 13.25
C THR A 17 -1.59 17.33 13.58
N ILE A 18 -2.10 16.10 13.68
CA ILE A 18 -3.47 15.86 14.13
C ILE A 18 -3.55 16.10 15.65
N PRO A 19 -4.44 17.00 16.14
CA PRO A 19 -4.60 17.26 17.57
C PRO A 19 -4.98 15.99 18.36
N GLU A 20 -4.49 15.88 19.59
CA GLU A 20 -4.72 14.71 20.48
C GLU A 20 -6.20 14.32 20.54
N LYS A 21 -7.09 15.29 20.78
CA LYS A 21 -8.54 15.06 20.88
C LYS A 21 -9.15 14.40 19.64
N VAL A 22 -8.63 14.69 18.45
CA VAL A 22 -9.08 14.08 17.19
C VAL A 22 -8.51 12.67 17.07
N ARG A 23 -7.28 12.44 17.55
CA ARG A 23 -6.62 11.14 17.53
C ARG A 23 -7.27 10.13 18.47
N GLU A 24 -7.62 10.55 19.68
CA GLU A 24 -8.31 9.71 20.68
C GLU A 24 -9.68 9.23 20.20
N ALA A 25 -10.32 9.99 19.32
CA ALA A 25 -11.61 9.65 18.73
C ALA A 25 -11.52 8.73 17.50
N LEU A 26 -10.31 8.48 16.97
CA LEU A 26 -10.09 7.73 15.74
C LEU A 26 -9.15 6.55 15.99
N ASP A 27 -9.70 5.33 16.04
CA ASP A 27 -8.95 4.09 16.29
C ASP A 27 -7.79 3.84 15.31
N TRP A 28 -7.91 4.35 14.08
CA TRP A 28 -6.91 4.18 13.04
C TRP A 28 -5.80 5.24 13.05
N ALA A 29 -5.97 6.35 13.77
CA ALA A 29 -5.03 7.48 13.77
C ALA A 29 -3.83 7.23 14.70
N LYS A 30 -3.30 6.00 14.75
CA LYS A 30 -2.17 5.62 15.59
C LYS A 30 -0.83 6.04 14.97
N PRO A 31 0.24 6.19 15.78
CA PRO A 31 1.59 6.41 15.24
C PRO A 31 1.95 5.34 14.19
N SER A 32 2.61 5.77 13.12
CA SER A 32 3.00 4.91 11.99
C SER A 32 1.85 4.26 11.20
N ALA A 33 0.60 4.69 11.40
CA ALA A 33 -0.51 4.25 10.54
C ALA A 33 -0.37 4.81 9.11
N VAL A 34 -0.60 3.96 8.12
CA VAL A 34 -0.64 4.36 6.71
C VAL A 34 -2.01 4.95 6.40
N VAL A 35 -2.03 6.10 5.73
CA VAL A 35 -3.26 6.82 5.38
C VAL A 35 -3.32 7.12 3.90
N SER A 36 -4.53 7.13 3.36
CA SER A 36 -4.84 7.68 2.05
C SER A 36 -5.24 9.14 2.21
N ILE A 37 -4.68 10.00 1.36
CA ILE A 37 -4.97 11.43 1.30
C ILE A 37 -5.62 11.69 -0.05
N THR A 38 -6.87 12.16 -0.02
CA THR A 38 -7.59 12.62 -1.22
C THR A 38 -7.87 14.10 -1.07
N THR A 39 -7.66 14.86 -2.14
CA THR A 39 -7.91 16.30 -2.16
C THR A 39 -9.15 16.63 -3.00
N SER A 40 -9.97 17.54 -2.51
CA SER A 40 -11.01 18.25 -3.25
C SER A 40 -10.63 19.74 -3.34
N LYS A 41 -11.46 20.59 -3.95
CA LYS A 41 -11.16 22.02 -4.08
C LYS A 41 -10.84 22.70 -2.75
N ASP A 42 -11.60 22.39 -1.70
CA ASP A 42 -11.53 23.09 -0.41
C ASP A 42 -11.25 22.15 0.77
N GLU A 43 -11.08 20.85 0.53
CA GLU A 43 -11.03 19.84 1.58
C GLU A 43 -9.95 18.79 1.32
N ILE A 44 -9.27 18.38 2.40
CA ILE A 44 -8.41 17.20 2.41
C ILE A 44 -9.11 16.12 3.22
N ILE A 45 -9.37 14.99 2.57
CA ILE A 45 -9.98 13.81 3.18
C ILE A 45 -8.87 12.82 3.49
N ILE A 46 -8.65 12.57 4.79
CA ILE A 46 -7.69 11.58 5.29
C ILE A 46 -8.47 10.35 5.75
N LYS A 47 -8.10 9.17 5.23
CA LYS A 47 -8.71 7.89 5.60
C LYS A 47 -7.62 6.86 5.89
N PRO A 48 -7.88 5.84 6.72
CA PRO A 48 -6.97 4.71 6.84
C PRO A 48 -6.73 4.08 5.47
N TYR A 49 -5.47 3.78 5.16
CA TYR A 49 -5.16 3.06 3.93
C TYR A 49 -5.63 1.62 4.08
N ALA A 50 -6.59 1.24 3.24
CA ALA A 50 -7.01 -0.14 3.07
C ALA A 50 -6.77 -0.50 1.61
N GLU A 51 -5.76 -1.32 1.37
CA GLU A 51 -5.50 -1.85 0.05
C GLU A 51 -6.64 -2.81 -0.30
N LYS A 52 -7.41 -2.48 -1.34
CA LYS A 52 -8.35 -3.43 -1.91
C LYS A 52 -7.53 -4.42 -2.72
N VAL A 53 -7.15 -5.52 -2.06
CA VAL A 53 -6.53 -6.64 -2.74
C VAL A 53 -7.56 -7.25 -3.69
N ASP A 54 -7.28 -7.17 -4.99
CA ASP A 54 -8.07 -7.85 -6.02
C ASP A 54 -7.68 -9.34 -6.01
N TRP A 55 -8.33 -10.09 -5.13
CA TRP A 55 -8.12 -11.53 -4.97
C TRP A 55 -8.43 -12.31 -6.26
N ASP A 56 -9.39 -11.84 -7.07
CA ASP A 56 -9.74 -12.48 -8.33
C ASP A 56 -8.60 -12.35 -9.34
N GLN A 57 -7.95 -11.18 -9.39
CA GLN A 57 -6.80 -10.96 -10.25
C GLN A 57 -5.60 -11.80 -9.81
N ILE A 58 -5.33 -11.87 -8.49
CA ILE A 58 -4.28 -12.72 -7.93
C ILE A 58 -4.52 -14.19 -8.30
N GLU A 59 -5.75 -14.68 -8.14
CA GLU A 59 -6.08 -16.07 -8.48
C GLU A 59 -5.90 -16.34 -9.98
N LYS A 60 -6.36 -15.42 -10.84
CA LYS A 60 -6.17 -15.53 -12.31
C LYS A 60 -4.69 -15.62 -12.67
N ASP A 61 -3.85 -14.80 -12.07
CA ASP A 61 -2.42 -14.79 -12.39
C ASP A 61 -1.71 -16.03 -11.85
N ILE A 62 -2.07 -16.53 -10.67
CA ILE A 62 -1.60 -17.83 -10.17
C ILE A 62 -1.99 -18.96 -11.13
N ARG A 63 -3.23 -18.99 -11.61
CA ARG A 63 -3.70 -19.99 -12.57
C ARG A 63 -2.93 -19.92 -13.89
N LYS A 64 -2.68 -18.72 -14.43
CA LYS A 64 -1.84 -18.53 -15.63
C LYS A 64 -0.43 -19.07 -15.41
N LEU A 65 0.20 -18.72 -14.28
CA LEU A 65 1.55 -19.17 -13.95
C LEU A 65 1.64 -20.70 -13.89
N ARG A 66 0.64 -21.36 -13.28
CA ARG A 66 0.57 -22.84 -13.23
C ARG A 66 0.28 -23.49 -14.58
N ALA A 67 -0.35 -22.77 -15.51
CA ALA A 67 -0.66 -23.28 -16.85
C ALA A 67 0.57 -23.32 -17.77
N TYR A 68 1.62 -22.55 -17.46
CA TYR A 68 2.90 -22.69 -18.14
C TYR A 68 3.52 -24.05 -17.78
N LYS A 69 3.46 -24.98 -18.73
CA LYS A 69 4.27 -26.20 -18.67
C LYS A 69 5.72 -25.81 -18.92
N GLY A 70 6.57 -25.95 -17.90
CA GLY A 70 8.01 -25.81 -18.09
C GLY A 70 8.52 -26.82 -19.11
N VAL A 71 9.63 -26.50 -19.76
CA VAL A 71 10.35 -27.46 -20.59
C VAL A 71 11.22 -28.30 -19.66
N GLN A 72 11.16 -29.63 -19.76
CA GLN A 72 12.15 -30.47 -19.07
C GLN A 72 13.50 -30.28 -19.76
N GLY A 73 14.46 -29.70 -19.04
CA GLY A 73 15.81 -29.46 -19.53
C GLY A 73 16.86 -29.96 -18.53
N SER A 74 18.08 -30.17 -19.01
CA SER A 74 19.20 -30.53 -18.14
C SER A 74 19.55 -29.36 -17.23
N MET A 75 19.43 -29.57 -15.91
CA MET A 75 19.89 -28.60 -14.90
C MET A 75 21.37 -28.24 -15.09
N SER A 76 22.17 -29.20 -15.57
CA SER A 76 23.59 -29.02 -15.85
C SER A 76 23.84 -28.08 -17.04
N GLU A 77 23.00 -28.15 -18.09
CA GLU A 77 23.10 -27.24 -19.24
C GLU A 77 22.69 -25.82 -18.87
N PHE A 78 21.62 -25.65 -18.09
CA PHE A 78 21.20 -24.33 -17.61
C PHE A 78 22.30 -23.61 -16.82
N ILE A 79 22.95 -24.32 -15.87
CA ILE A 79 24.05 -23.76 -15.07
C ILE A 79 25.28 -23.44 -15.92
N ALA A 80 25.58 -24.27 -16.93
CA ALA A 80 26.67 -24.00 -17.85
C ALA A 80 26.39 -22.75 -18.70
N GLU A 81 25.18 -22.64 -19.27
CA GLU A 81 24.79 -21.50 -20.11
C GLU A 81 24.81 -20.17 -19.35
N ASP A 82 24.34 -20.17 -18.10
CA ASP A 82 24.37 -19.02 -17.19
C ASP A 82 25.80 -18.56 -16.90
N ARG A 83 26.74 -19.50 -16.68
CA ARG A 83 28.15 -19.17 -16.42
C ARG A 83 28.91 -18.67 -17.65
N TYR A 84 28.55 -19.13 -18.86
CA TYR A 84 29.27 -18.75 -20.08
C TYR A 84 28.75 -17.44 -20.70
N ARG A 85 27.53 -17.02 -20.39
CA ARG A 85 26.93 -15.79 -20.90
C ARG A 85 27.12 -14.56 -20.01
N HIS A 86 27.79 -14.71 -18.87
CA HIS A 86 27.98 -13.66 -17.90
C HIS A 86 29.25 -12.83 -18.11
#